data_AF-A0A252DP37-F1
#
_entry.id   AF-A0A252DP37-F1
#
_cell.length_a   1.000
_cell.length_b   1.000
_cell.length_c   1.000
_cell.angle_alpha   90.00
_cell.angle_beta   90.00
_cell.angle_gamma   90.00
#
_symmetry.space_group_name_H-M   'P 1'
#
loop_
_entity.id
_entity.type
_entity.pdbx_description
1 polymer ?
#
loop_
_entity_poly.entity_id
_entity_poly.type
_entity_poly.pdbx_seq_one_letter_code
_entity_poly.pdbx_strand_id
1 'polypeptide(L)'
;MSQQNQILNKDEIAALGASLRGIEQKLLKQSQQTGITRMWFQGEEPYFDVFFELKDDEILWFQFTLRGKSLSWDSRKARFQTGTTNELNYNDVSFYAASKTIENDIQTNWEFVNLVRSILETRATENIFTKALKLFN
;
A
#
# COMPACT_ATOMS: atom_id res chain seq x y z
N MET A 1 -24.12 -3.92 -8.58
CA MET A 1 -23.50 -2.72 -9.18
C MET A 1 -22.21 -3.16 -9.84
N SER A 2 -22.08 -2.95 -11.15
CA SER A 2 -20.91 -3.34 -11.93
C SER A 2 -19.69 -2.56 -11.44
N GLN A 3 -18.78 -3.22 -10.74
CA GLN A 3 -17.43 -2.71 -10.49
C GLN A 3 -16.74 -2.64 -11.85
N GLN A 4 -16.87 -1.50 -12.53
CA GLN A 4 -16.09 -1.24 -13.73
C GLN A 4 -14.62 -1.22 -13.29
N ASN A 5 -13.83 -2.15 -13.81
CA ASN A 5 -12.38 -2.01 -13.91
C ASN A 5 -12.10 -0.80 -14.80
N GLN A 6 -12.22 0.42 -14.25
CA GLN A 6 -11.75 1.62 -14.92
C GLN A 6 -10.23 1.51 -15.03
N ILE A 7 -9.76 1.33 -16.26
CA ILE A 7 -8.36 1.50 -16.60
C ILE A 7 -8.03 2.97 -16.31
N LEU A 8 -7.25 3.21 -15.27
CA LEU A 8 -6.80 4.54 -14.91
C LEU A 8 -5.86 5.07 -16.00
N ASN A 9 -6.08 6.30 -16.43
CA ASN A 9 -5.21 6.97 -17.38
C ASN A 9 -3.94 7.50 -16.68
N LYS A 10 -2.97 8.00 -17.46
CA LYS A 10 -1.68 8.48 -16.95
C LYS A 10 -1.82 9.67 -15.99
N ASP A 11 -2.76 10.57 -16.25
CA ASP A 11 -2.97 11.75 -15.41
C ASP A 11 -3.60 11.36 -14.07
N GLU A 12 -4.51 10.38 -14.06
CA GLU A 12 -5.07 9.81 -12.84
C GLU A 12 -4.00 9.09 -12.00
N ILE A 13 -3.12 8.31 -12.64
CA ILE A 13 -1.99 7.66 -11.98
C ILE A 13 -1.04 8.70 -11.36
N ALA A 14 -0.72 9.77 -12.09
CA ALA A 14 0.10 10.86 -11.59
C ALA A 14 -0.56 11.60 -10.42
N ALA A 15 -1.86 11.87 -10.50
CA ALA A 15 -2.62 12.51 -9.43
C ALA A 15 -2.61 11.65 -8.16
N LEU A 16 -2.82 10.33 -8.28
CA LEU A 16 -2.72 9.39 -7.16
C LEU A 16 -1.35 9.48 -6.50
N GLY A 17 -0.25 9.33 -7.25
CA GLY A 17 1.09 9.42 -6.68
C GLY A 17 1.39 10.78 -6.04
N ALA A 18 0.97 11.88 -6.66
CA ALA A 18 1.15 13.23 -6.13
C ALA A 18 0.38 13.47 -4.82
N SER A 19 -0.76 12.79 -4.64
CA SER A 19 -1.59 12.91 -3.43
C SER A 19 -0.98 12.25 -2.19
N LEU A 20 -0.01 11.34 -2.35
CA LEU A 20 0.63 10.65 -1.22
C LEU A 20 1.45 11.62 -0.36
N ARG A 21 1.06 11.76 0.91
CA ARG A 21 1.76 12.57 1.92
C ARG A 21 2.24 11.69 3.06
N GLY A 22 3.52 11.83 3.40
CA GLY A 22 4.10 11.14 4.55
C GLY A 22 3.44 11.61 5.85
N ILE A 23 3.02 10.67 6.68
CA ILE A 23 2.54 10.94 8.03
C ILE A 23 3.74 10.97 8.99
N GLU A 24 3.80 11.99 9.84
CA GLU A 24 4.91 12.17 10.77
C GLU A 24 5.12 10.93 11.65
N GLN A 25 6.36 10.44 11.71
CA GLN A 25 6.71 9.23 12.47
C GLN A 25 6.38 9.33 13.97
N LYS A 26 6.33 10.54 14.54
CA LYS A 26 5.95 10.77 15.95
C LYS A 26 4.51 10.36 16.24
N LEU A 27 3.66 10.31 15.21
CA LEU A 27 2.27 9.86 15.30
C LEU A 27 2.14 8.34 15.11
N LEU A 28 3.19 7.69 14.59
CA LEU A 28 3.22 6.24 14.42
C LEU A 28 3.62 5.58 15.74
N LYS A 29 2.94 4.50 16.11
CA LYS A 29 3.36 3.67 17.24
C LYS A 29 4.82 3.23 17.02
N GLN A 30 5.72 3.71 17.87
CA GLN A 30 7.12 3.31 17.83
C GLN A 30 7.21 1.80 18.08
N SER A 31 7.94 1.11 17.21
CA SER A 31 8.26 -0.29 17.46
C SER A 31 9.14 -0.39 18.70
N GLN A 32 8.84 -1.33 19.59
CA GLN A 32 9.71 -1.65 20.73
C GLN A 32 11.00 -2.36 20.29
N GLN A 33 11.08 -2.78 19.02
CA GLN A 33 12.26 -3.41 18.44
C GLN A 33 13.22 -2.33 17.91
N THR A 34 14.40 -2.28 18.50
CA THR A 34 15.50 -1.40 18.08
C THR A 34 15.84 -1.61 16.60
N GLY A 35 15.98 -0.50 15.87
CA GLY A 35 16.32 -0.52 14.44
C GLY A 35 15.15 -0.66 13.47
N ILE A 36 13.92 -0.91 13.94
CA ILE A 36 12.73 -0.95 13.07
C ILE A 36 12.10 0.44 12.96
N THR A 37 11.97 0.92 11.72
CA THR A 37 11.31 2.19 11.39
C THR A 37 10.06 1.91 10.56
N ARG A 38 8.95 2.58 10.89
CA ARG A 38 7.73 2.54 10.08
C ARG A 38 7.55 3.86 9.34
N MET A 39 7.20 3.77 8.07
CA MET A 39 6.81 4.92 7.25
C MET A 39 5.39 4.69 6.76
N TRP A 40 4.57 5.73 6.83
CA TRP A 40 3.20 5.72 6.33
C TRP A 40 3.01 6.92 5.42
N PHE A 41 2.46 6.68 4.24
CA PHE A 41 2.01 7.68 3.29
C PHE A 41 0.50 7.55 3.12
N GLN A 42 -0.23 8.64 3.30
CA GLN A 42 -1.67 8.71 3.12
C GLN A 42 -1.96 9.47 1.83
N GLY A 43 -2.78 8.89 0.96
CA GLY A 43 -3.31 9.57 -0.23
C GLY A 43 -4.57 10.36 0.09
N GLU A 44 -4.97 11.25 -0.83
CA GLU A 44 -6.18 12.07 -0.68
C GLU A 44 -7.47 11.27 -0.94
N GLU A 45 -7.38 10.15 -1.67
CA GLU A 45 -8.52 9.26 -1.88
C GLU A 45 -8.81 8.39 -0.64
N PRO A 46 -10.10 8.09 -0.35
CA PRO A 46 -10.45 7.10 0.66
C PRO A 46 -9.79 5.75 0.41
N TYR A 47 -9.31 5.12 1.48
CA TYR A 47 -8.68 3.79 1.43
C TYR A 47 -7.46 3.72 0.50
N PHE A 48 -6.72 4.84 0.40
CA PHE A 48 -5.45 4.93 -0.32
C PHE A 48 -4.30 5.23 0.62
N ASP A 49 -3.43 4.25 0.86
CA ASP A 49 -2.23 4.42 1.67
C ASP A 49 -1.09 3.50 1.24
N VAL A 50 0.12 3.85 1.70
CA VAL A 50 1.32 3.04 1.54
C VAL A 50 2.06 2.96 2.87
N PHE A 51 2.35 1.75 3.30
CA PHE A 51 3.14 1.46 4.50
C PHE A 51 4.44 0.77 4.14
N PHE A 52 5.49 1.15 4.85
CA PHE A 52 6.79 0.49 4.83
C PHE A 52 7.23 0.19 6.26
N GLU A 53 7.72 -1.02 6.48
CA GLU A 53 8.52 -1.36 7.64
C GLU A 53 9.95 -1.58 7.18
N LEU A 54 10.88 -0.84 7.77
CA LEU A 54 12.29 -0.90 7.45
C LEU A 54 13.09 -1.38 8.65
N LYS A 55 14.17 -2.10 8.38
CA LYS A 55 15.23 -2.38 9.34
C LYS A 55 16.57 -2.05 8.71
N ASP A 56 17.36 -1.23 9.40
CA ASP A 56 18.67 -0.79 8.90
C ASP A 56 18.59 -0.21 7.49
N ASP A 57 17.53 0.57 7.21
CA ASP A 57 17.20 1.20 5.93
C ASP A 57 16.81 0.20 4.80
N GLU A 58 16.63 -1.08 5.08
CA GLU A 58 16.12 -2.08 4.15
C GLU A 58 14.62 -2.36 4.36
N ILE A 59 13.86 -2.51 3.28
CA ILE A 59 12.42 -2.82 3.35
C ILE A 59 12.25 -4.27 3.83
N LEU A 60 11.65 -4.45 5.01
CA LEU A 60 11.23 -5.75 5.52
C LEU A 60 9.81 -6.11 5.05
N TRP A 61 8.95 -5.10 5.01
CA TRP A 61 7.54 -5.24 4.67
C TRP A 61 7.02 -3.99 3.98
N PHE A 62 6.14 -4.21 3.01
CA PHE A 62 5.49 -3.18 2.21
C PHE A 62 4.01 -3.53 2.07
N GLN A 63 3.15 -2.51 2.19
CA GLN A 63 1.74 -2.63 1.84
C GLN A 63 1.28 -1.38 1.14
N PHE A 64 0.55 -1.58 0.05
CA PHE A 64 -0.17 -0.55 -0.68
C PHE A 64 -1.65 -0.88 -0.65
N THR A 65 -2.50 0.08 -0.35
CA THR A 65 -3.96 -0.06 -0.39
C THR A 65 -4.52 0.96 -1.36
N LEU A 66 -5.47 0.58 -2.20
CA LEU A 66 -6.23 1.51 -3.04
C LEU A 66 -7.62 0.95 -3.30
N ARG A 67 -8.66 1.70 -2.91
CA ARG A 67 -10.07 1.40 -3.22
C ARG A 67 -10.46 -0.04 -2.83
N GLY A 68 -10.08 -0.46 -1.63
CA GLY A 68 -10.37 -1.79 -1.10
C GLY A 68 -9.52 -2.93 -1.66
N LYS A 69 -8.55 -2.64 -2.55
CA LYS A 69 -7.54 -3.61 -3.00
C LYS A 69 -6.24 -3.36 -2.27
N SER A 70 -5.47 -4.41 -2.04
CA SER A 70 -4.19 -4.36 -1.36
C SER A 70 -3.12 -5.13 -2.13
N LEU A 71 -1.90 -4.63 -2.08
CA LEU A 71 -0.69 -5.30 -2.52
C LEU A 71 0.27 -5.30 -1.35
N SER A 72 0.73 -6.48 -0.96
CA SER A 72 1.72 -6.63 0.11
C SER A 72 2.95 -7.38 -0.38
N TRP A 73 4.08 -7.08 0.24
CA TRP A 73 5.34 -7.78 0.04
C TRP A 73 6.02 -8.00 1.39
N ASP A 74 6.58 -9.19 1.58
CA ASP A 74 7.29 -9.59 2.79
C ASP A 74 8.65 -10.18 2.42
N SER A 75 9.71 -9.61 2.99
CA SER A 75 11.10 -10.01 2.76
C SER A 75 11.37 -11.50 3.00
N ARG A 76 10.64 -12.15 3.91
CA ARG A 76 10.80 -13.58 4.22
C ARG A 76 10.30 -14.47 3.09
N LYS A 77 9.32 -13.99 2.31
CA LYS A 77 8.71 -14.72 1.19
C LYS A 77 9.25 -14.23 -0.16
N ALA A 78 9.75 -13.00 -0.21
CA ALA A 78 10.21 -12.30 -1.42
C ALA A 78 9.19 -12.38 -2.56
N ARG A 79 7.89 -12.26 -2.24
CA ARG A 79 6.78 -12.39 -3.19
C ARG A 79 5.69 -11.38 -2.89
N PHE A 80 5.06 -10.92 -3.95
CA PHE A 80 3.85 -10.11 -3.89
C PHE A 80 2.62 -10.97 -3.61
N GLN A 81 1.76 -10.47 -2.73
CA GLN A 81 0.45 -11.01 -2.44
C GLN A 81 -0.58 -9.89 -2.59
N THR A 82 -1.57 -10.10 -3.48
CA THR A 82 -2.73 -9.21 -3.58
C THR A 82 -3.85 -9.71 -2.67
N GLY A 83 -4.78 -8.81 -2.36
CA GLY A 83 -5.96 -9.15 -1.58
C GLY A 83 -6.97 -8.00 -1.52
N THR A 84 -8.11 -8.26 -0.93
CA THR A 84 -9.17 -7.26 -0.70
C THR A 84 -9.26 -6.88 0.77
N THR A 85 -9.47 -5.61 1.04
CA THR A 85 -9.70 -5.12 2.40
C THR A 85 -11.18 -5.19 2.74
N ASN A 86 -11.50 -5.43 4.01
CA ASN A 86 -12.87 -5.36 4.52
C ASN A 86 -13.41 -3.93 4.63
N GLU A 87 -12.63 -2.92 4.25
CA GLU A 87 -12.96 -1.51 4.46
C GLU A 87 -14.19 -1.04 3.66
N LEU A 88 -14.57 -1.78 2.62
CA LEU A 88 -15.76 -1.52 1.80
C LEU A 88 -16.96 -2.39 2.21
N ASN A 89 -16.85 -3.21 3.26
CA ASN A 89 -17.95 -4.06 3.73
C ASN A 89 -18.90 -3.28 4.64
N TYR A 90 -19.91 -2.64 4.04
CA TYR A 90 -20.96 -1.88 4.73
C TYR A 90 -21.93 -2.72 5.57
N ASN A 91 -21.87 -4.05 5.48
CA ASN A 91 -22.84 -4.96 6.10
C ASN A 91 -22.45 -5.41 7.52
N ASP A 92 -21.26 -5.05 8.00
CA ASP A 92 -20.83 -5.41 9.35
C ASP A 92 -21.00 -4.22 10.30
N VAL A 93 -22.20 -4.12 10.88
CA VAL A 93 -22.60 -3.07 11.83
C VAL A 93 -22.14 -3.39 13.26
N SER A 94 -21.37 -4.47 13.45
CA SER A 94 -20.76 -4.74 14.74
C SER A 94 -19.59 -3.76 14.92
N PHE A 95 -19.83 -2.75 15.76
CA PHE A 95 -18.81 -1.90 16.37
C PHE A 95 -17.50 -2.70 16.54
N TYR A 96 -16.38 -2.31 15.95
CA TYR A 96 -15.07 -2.19 16.61
C TYR A 96 -13.91 -1.80 15.68
N ALA A 97 -13.15 -0.81 16.18
CA ALA A 97 -11.73 -0.49 16.00
C ALA A 97 -11.12 -0.56 14.59
N ALA A 98 -10.72 0.63 14.10
CA ALA A 98 -9.53 0.98 13.30
C ALA A 98 -8.52 -0.14 12.96
N SER A 99 -8.98 -1.23 12.35
CA SER A 99 -8.19 -2.39 11.97
C SER A 99 -8.63 -2.79 10.56
N LYS A 100 -7.67 -2.68 9.65
CA LYS A 100 -7.81 -3.10 8.26
C LYS A 100 -7.51 -4.60 8.22
N THR A 101 -8.49 -5.41 7.84
CA THR A 101 -8.28 -6.85 7.59
C THR A 101 -8.11 -7.06 6.09
N ILE A 102 -7.10 -7.83 5.71
CA ILE A 102 -6.82 -8.18 4.31
C ILE A 102 -7.12 -9.66 4.10
N GLU A 103 -8.01 -9.94 3.16
CA GLU A 103 -8.23 -11.28 2.63
C GLU A 103 -7.36 -11.47 1.39
N ASN A 104 -6.41 -12.41 1.46
CA ASN A 104 -5.49 -12.66 0.36
C ASN A 104 -6.19 -13.32 -0.82
N ASP A 105 -5.91 -12.84 -2.03
CA ASP A 105 -6.33 -13.48 -3.25
C ASP A 105 -5.66 -14.87 -3.39
N ILE A 106 -6.39 -15.82 -3.98
CA ILE A 106 -5.85 -17.14 -4.32
C ILE A 106 -4.71 -17.01 -5.36
N GLN A 107 -4.83 -16.04 -6.26
CA GLN A 107 -3.84 -15.74 -7.30
C GLN A 107 -3.50 -14.26 -7.28
N THR A 108 -2.22 -13.94 -7.48
CA THR A 108 -1.75 -12.57 -7.57
C THR A 108 -2.40 -11.85 -8.75
N ASN A 109 -3.09 -10.74 -8.48
CA ASN A 109 -3.64 -9.87 -9.50
C ASN A 109 -2.54 -8.99 -10.11
N TRP A 110 -1.94 -9.44 -11.21
CA TRP A 110 -0.84 -8.73 -11.87
C TRP A 110 -1.24 -7.40 -12.50
N GLU A 111 -2.50 -7.21 -12.90
CA GLU A 111 -2.98 -5.90 -13.35
C GLU A 111 -2.89 -4.88 -12.22
N PHE A 112 -3.31 -5.27 -11.01
CA PHE A 112 -3.19 -4.43 -9.84
C PHE A 112 -1.73 -4.21 -9.44
N VAL A 113 -0.87 -5.24 -9.50
CA VAL A 113 0.58 -5.08 -9.25
C VAL A 113 1.18 -4.03 -10.19
N ASN A 114 0.87 -4.08 -11.49
CA ASN A 114 1.37 -3.14 -12.48
C ASN A 114 0.83 -1.71 -12.28
N LEU A 115 -0.44 -1.58 -11.84
CA LEU A 115 -1.00 -0.30 -11.45
C LEU A 115 -0.24 0.30 -10.27
N VAL A 116 -0.01 -0.49 -9.21
CA VAL A 116 0.75 -0.03 -8.04
C VAL A 116 2.16 0.41 -8.46
N ARG A 117 2.87 -0.39 -9.26
CA ARG A 117 4.17 -0.01 -9.82
C ARG A 117 4.11 1.34 -10.52
N SER A 118 3.13 1.52 -11.41
CA SER A 118 2.95 2.76 -12.18
C SER A 118 2.72 3.98 -11.28
N ILE A 119 1.94 3.83 -10.19
CA ILE A 119 1.70 4.91 -9.22
C ILE A 119 3.01 5.26 -8.48
N LEU A 120 3.74 4.25 -8.00
CA LEU A 120 5.00 4.47 -7.27
C LEU A 120 6.11 5.06 -8.16
N GLU A 121 6.14 4.72 -9.46
CA GLU A 121 7.08 5.30 -10.44
C GLU A 121 6.97 6.82 -10.54
N THR A 122 5.78 7.39 -10.33
CA THR A 122 5.58 8.85 -10.33
C THR A 122 6.27 9.56 -9.15
N ARG A 123 6.72 8.79 -8.14
CA ARG A 123 7.40 9.26 -6.93
C ARG A 123 8.84 8.74 -6.81
N ALA A 124 9.43 8.27 -7.91
CA ALA A 124 10.78 7.68 -7.96
C ALA A 124 11.94 8.65 -7.62
N THR A 125 11.67 9.93 -7.34
CA THR A 125 12.67 10.87 -6.81
C THR A 125 12.92 10.70 -5.33
N GLU A 126 11.99 10.09 -4.59
CA GLU A 126 12.14 9.81 -3.15
C GLU A 126 12.72 8.43 -2.90
N ASN A 127 13.71 8.35 -2.02
CA ASN A 127 14.50 7.15 -1.78
C ASN A 127 13.66 5.90 -1.46
N ILE A 128 12.63 6.03 -0.62
CA ILE A 128 11.79 4.89 -0.21
C ILE A 128 11.01 4.29 -1.38
N PHE A 129 10.46 5.13 -2.27
CA PHE A 129 9.73 4.66 -3.44
C PHE A 129 10.68 4.05 -4.47
N THR A 130 11.88 4.60 -4.64
CA THR A 130 12.94 3.97 -5.46
C THR A 130 13.32 2.58 -4.95
N LYS A 131 13.42 2.40 -3.62
CA LYS A 131 13.65 1.07 -3.02
C LYS A 131 12.48 0.13 -3.25
N ALA A 132 11.26 0.61 -3.06
CA ALA A 132 10.05 -0.19 -3.31
C ALA A 132 9.97 -0.67 -4.76
N LEU A 133 10.31 0.19 -5.73
CA LEU A 133 10.30 -0.15 -7.15
C LEU A 133 11.28 -1.27 -7.52
N LYS A 134 12.38 -1.44 -6.77
CA LYS A 134 13.31 -2.56 -6.97
C LYS A 134 12.68 -3.92 -6.66
N LEU A 135 11.62 -3.96 -5.84
CA LEU A 135 10.90 -5.20 -5.49
C LEU A 135 10.07 -5.74 -6.67
N PHE A 136 9.83 -4.92 -7.71
CA PHE A 136 9.05 -5.26 -8.91
C PHE A 136 9.90 -5.82 -10.07
N ASN A 137 11.20 -6.03 -9.85
CA ASN A 137 12.15 -6.54 -10.85
C ASN A 137 12.53 -8.00 -10.60
#